data_AF-A0A090WTF5-F1
#
_entry.id   AF-A0A090WTF5-F1
#
_cell.length_a   1.000
_cell.length_b   1.000
_cell.length_c   1.000
_cell.angle_alpha   90.00
_cell.angle_beta   90.00
_cell.angle_gamma   90.00
#
_symmetry.space_group_name_H-M   'P 1'
#
loop_
_entity.id
_entity.type
_entity.pdbx_description
1 polymer ?
#
loop_
_entity_poly.entity_id
_entity_poly.type
_entity_poly.pdbx_seq_one_letter_code
_entity_poly.pdbx_strand_id
1 'polypeptide(L)'
;MKVIDLKTNNLEQTFNQLKEDLGGRLDSADKEYSLDIDNNIAKGEIKGVSVNENISFLEYNITFENDTVIARNTPTTNLFTFFIVQKDK
;
A
#
# COMPACT_ATOMS: atom_id res chain seq x y z
N MET A 1 7.69 16.82 3.83
CA MET A 1 8.09 15.59 3.11
C MET A 1 8.09 14.41 4.08
N LYS A 2 7.32 13.36 3.80
CA LYS A 2 7.27 12.10 4.58
C LYS A 2 7.82 10.94 3.73
N VAL A 3 8.60 10.05 4.34
CA VAL A 3 9.14 8.86 3.66
C VAL A 3 8.62 7.62 4.37
N ILE A 4 7.96 6.74 3.62
CA ILE A 4 7.48 5.44 4.07
C ILE A 4 8.38 4.39 3.42
N ASP A 5 9.17 3.71 4.24
CA ASP A 5 10.12 2.68 3.79
C ASP A 5 9.53 1.30 4.09
N LEU A 6 8.87 0.71 3.09
CA LEU A 6 8.24 -0.59 3.18
C LEU A 6 9.31 -1.68 3.23
N LYS A 7 9.47 -2.31 4.41
CA LYS A 7 10.43 -3.39 4.68
C LYS A 7 9.71 -4.71 4.88
N THR A 8 8.90 -5.07 3.90
CA THR A 8 7.92 -6.15 4.01
C THR A 8 8.19 -7.23 2.96
N ASN A 9 7.90 -8.48 3.30
CA ASN A 9 8.12 -9.62 2.41
C ASN A 9 6.82 -10.14 1.78
N ASN A 10 5.66 -9.71 2.28
CA ASN A 10 4.35 -10.10 1.74
C ASN A 10 3.32 -8.96 1.85
N LEU A 11 2.14 -9.20 1.26
CA LEU A 11 1.07 -8.20 1.17
C LEU A 11 0.48 -7.86 2.53
N GLU A 12 0.29 -8.84 3.42
CA GLU A 12 -0.20 -8.63 4.77
C GLU A 12 0.68 -7.67 5.57
N GLN A 13 2.00 -7.94 5.59
CA GLN A 13 2.98 -7.07 6.23
C GLN A 13 2.97 -5.66 5.62
N THR A 14 2.84 -5.57 4.29
CA THR A 14 2.76 -4.29 3.58
C THR A 14 1.56 -3.47 4.07
N PHE A 15 0.38 -4.06 4.14
CA PHE A 15 -0.84 -3.36 4.55
C PHE A 15 -0.85 -3.01 6.03
N ASN A 16 -0.30 -3.87 6.89
CA ASN A 16 -0.12 -3.56 8.30
C ASN A 16 0.81 -2.36 8.49
N GLN A 17 1.95 -2.32 7.79
CA GLN A 17 2.87 -1.19 7.87
C GLN A 17 2.23 0.09 7.29
N LEU A 18 1.53 0.01 6.16
CA LEU A 18 0.82 1.16 5.58
C LEU A 18 -0.23 1.72 6.55
N LYS A 19 -0.97 0.86 7.26
CA LYS A 19 -1.93 1.28 8.30
C LYS A 19 -1.22 1.95 9.47
N GLU A 20 -0.08 1.44 9.92
CA GLU A 20 0.71 2.07 10.99
C GLU A 20 1.22 3.46 10.58
N ASP A 21 1.69 3.59 9.33
CA ASP A 21 2.28 4.83 8.83
C ASP A 21 1.24 5.88 8.40
N LEU A 22 0.10 5.45 7.85
CA LEU A 22 -0.94 6.34 7.28
C LEU A 22 -2.22 6.40 8.10
N GLY A 23 -2.43 5.49 9.06
CA GLY A 23 -3.69 5.33 9.76
C GLY A 23 -4.76 4.63 8.90
N GLY A 24 -6.03 4.89 9.21
CA GLY A 24 -7.16 4.36 8.45
C GLY A 24 -7.69 3.01 8.93
N ARG A 25 -8.58 2.41 8.14
CA ARG A 25 -9.23 1.13 8.40
C ARG A 25 -8.75 0.09 7.40
N LEU A 26 -8.16 -0.98 7.91
CA LEU A 26 -7.71 -2.12 7.13
C LEU A 26 -8.75 -3.23 7.19
N ASP A 27 -9.26 -3.63 6.03
CA ASP A 27 -10.10 -4.80 5.83
C ASP A 27 -9.33 -5.83 4.98
N SER A 28 -9.46 -7.11 5.31
CA SER A 28 -8.83 -8.20 4.56
C SER A 28 -9.72 -9.45 4.48
N ALA A 29 -9.75 -10.06 3.30
CA ALA A 29 -10.47 -11.31 3.02
C ALA A 29 -9.78 -12.05 1.87
N ASP A 30 -9.57 -13.36 1.99
CA ASP A 30 -9.06 -14.22 0.90
C ASP A 30 -7.82 -13.69 0.13
N LYS A 31 -6.85 -13.13 0.86
CA LYS A 31 -5.61 -12.50 0.32
C LYS A 31 -5.84 -11.21 -0.48
N GLU A 32 -7.04 -10.65 -0.41
CA GLU A 32 -7.36 -9.29 -0.79
C GLU A 32 -7.28 -8.38 0.45
N TYR A 33 -6.80 -7.16 0.23
CA TYR A 33 -6.60 -6.15 1.24
C TYR A 33 -7.14 -4.82 0.73
N SER A 34 -7.88 -4.11 1.59
CA SER A 34 -8.25 -2.71 1.36
C SER A 34 -7.92 -1.89 2.59
N LEU A 35 -7.25 -0.76 2.38
CA LEU A 35 -6.94 0.23 3.40
C LEU A 35 -7.63 1.54 3.03
N ASP A 36 -8.75 1.80 3.70
CA ASP A 36 -9.49 3.06 3.62
C ASP A 36 -8.85 4.10 4.54
N ILE A 37 -8.44 5.23 3.98
CA ILE A 37 -7.79 6.32 4.72
C ILE A 37 -8.62 7.59 4.52
N ASP A 38 -9.07 8.18 5.61
CA ASP A 38 -9.69 9.51 5.63
C ASP A 38 -9.23 10.26 6.88
N ASN A 39 -8.08 10.93 6.78
CA ASN A 39 -7.51 11.71 7.86
C ASN A 39 -6.70 12.91 7.34
N ASN A 40 -5.95 13.57 8.23
CA ASN A 40 -5.14 14.76 7.91
C ASN A 40 -3.79 14.44 7.25
N ILE A 41 -3.47 13.17 7.01
CA ILE A 41 -2.23 12.73 6.35
C ILE A 41 -2.53 12.42 4.89
N ALA A 42 -3.61 11.68 4.64
CA ALA A 42 -4.04 11.27 3.31
C ALA A 42 -5.54 10.97 3.27
N LYS A 43 -6.09 10.97 2.05
CA LYS A 43 -7.46 10.51 1.76
C LYS A 43 -7.48 9.58 0.56
N GLY A 44 -8.26 8.51 0.65
CA GLY A 44 -8.47 7.55 -0.44
C GLY A 44 -8.34 6.11 0.03
N GLU A 45 -8.03 5.22 -0.90
CA GLU A 45 -7.99 3.78 -0.69
C GLU A 45 -6.74 3.18 -1.33
N ILE A 46 -6.10 2.27 -0.61
CA ILE A 46 -5.07 1.40 -1.18
C ILE A 46 -5.66 0.00 -1.22
N LYS A 47 -5.62 -0.63 -2.40
CA LYS A 47 -6.11 -1.99 -2.61
C LYS A 47 -4.97 -2.92 -2.99
N GLY A 48 -5.07 -4.18 -2.63
CA GLY A 48 -4.10 -5.16 -3.07
C GLY A 48 -4.64 -6.57 -3.05
N VAL A 49 -4.10 -7.40 -3.93
CA VAL A 49 -4.43 -8.82 -4.03
C VAL A 49 -3.18 -9.65 -4.30
N SER A 50 -3.04 -10.76 -3.60
CA SER A 50 -2.03 -11.78 -3.90
C SER A 50 -2.64 -12.90 -4.72
N VAL A 51 -2.29 -12.97 -6.00
CA VAL A 51 -2.75 -14.04 -6.91
C VAL A 51 -2.07 -15.36 -6.57
N ASN A 52 -0.79 -15.30 -6.20
CA ASN A 52 -0.02 -16.41 -5.66
C ASN A 52 1.13 -15.87 -4.80
N GLU A 53 2.00 -16.75 -4.30
CA GLU A 53 3.12 -16.40 -3.42
C GLU A 53 4.13 -15.41 -4.05
N ASN A 54 4.16 -15.32 -5.38
CA ASN A 54 5.16 -14.55 -6.13
C ASN A 54 4.56 -13.33 -6.84
N ILE A 55 3.24 -13.28 -7.02
CA ILE A 55 2.54 -12.24 -7.78
C ILE A 55 1.53 -11.57 -6.87
N SER A 56 1.72 -10.27 -6.65
CA SER A 56 0.79 -9.42 -5.93
C SER A 56 0.62 -8.09 -6.66
N PHE A 57 -0.60 -7.58 -6.65
CA PHE A 57 -0.95 -6.28 -7.21
C PHE A 57 -1.24 -5.30 -6.07
N LEU A 58 -0.80 -4.05 -6.23
CA LEU A 58 -1.20 -2.94 -5.38
C LEU A 58 -1.72 -1.79 -6.25
N GLU A 59 -2.89 -1.29 -5.91
CA GLU A 59 -3.48 -0.10 -6.50
C GLU A 59 -3.50 1.02 -5.45
N TYR A 60 -3.02 2.19 -5.85
CA TYR A 60 -3.00 3.38 -5.00
C TYR A 60 -3.97 4.41 -5.58
N ASN A 61 -5.16 4.49 -4.98
CA ASN A 61 -6.11 5.55 -5.24
C ASN A 61 -6.15 6.49 -4.02
N ILE A 62 -5.07 7.24 -3.85
CA ILE A 62 -4.83 8.02 -2.63
C ILE A 62 -4.27 9.41 -2.95
N THR A 63 -4.74 10.41 -2.22
CA THR A 63 -4.23 11.78 -2.22
C THR A 63 -3.50 12.02 -0.90
N PHE A 64 -2.25 12.48 -0.96
CA PHE A 64 -1.46 12.87 0.21
C PHE A 64 -1.52 14.37 0.44
N GLU A 65 -1.70 14.79 1.70
CA GLU A 65 -1.72 16.22 2.08
C GLU A 65 -0.32 16.86 2.08
N ASN A 66 0.73 16.02 2.03
CA ASN A 66 2.12 16.46 1.99
C ASN A 66 2.91 15.60 1.00
N ASP A 67 4.00 16.15 0.46
CA ASP A 67 4.97 15.40 -0.35
C ASP A 67 5.36 14.09 0.36
N THR A 68 5.01 12.97 -0.26
CA THR A 68 5.17 11.64 0.32
C THR A 68 5.90 10.72 -0.67
N VAL A 69 6.92 10.04 -0.18
CA VAL A 69 7.64 9.00 -0.93
C VAL A 69 7.34 7.67 -0.28
N ILE A 70 6.79 6.73 -1.05
CA ILE A 70 6.69 5.33 -0.66
C ILE A 70 7.83 4.59 -1.35
N ALA A 71 8.84 4.21 -0.59
CA ALA A 71 9.94 3.38 -1.04
C ALA A 71 9.67 1.93 -0.63
N ARG A 72 9.97 0.97 -1.53
CA ARG A 72 9.89 -0.45 -1.23
C ARG A 72 11.29 -1.05 -1.24
N ASN A 73 11.73 -1.53 -0.08
CA ASN A 73 13.00 -2.21 0.10
C ASN A 73 12.72 -3.65 0.53
N THR A 74 12.61 -4.57 -0.44
CA THR A 74 12.38 -5.99 -0.18
C THR A 74 13.71 -6.72 -0.02
N PRO A 75 14.06 -7.21 1.18
CA PRO A 75 15.34 -7.86 1.40
C PRO A 75 15.47 -9.24 0.75
N THR A 76 14.36 -9.92 0.37
CA THR A 76 14.42 -11.35 -0.01
C THR A 76 13.51 -11.85 -1.16
N THR A 77 12.78 -11.02 -1.90
CA THR A 77 11.71 -11.53 -2.80
C THR A 77 11.72 -11.03 -4.25
N ASN A 78 11.53 -11.97 -5.19
CA ASN A 78 11.20 -11.80 -6.61
C ASN A 78 9.73 -11.35 -6.82
N LEU A 79 9.28 -10.31 -6.11
CA LEU A 79 7.91 -9.79 -6.25
C LEU A 79 7.84 -8.79 -7.41
N PHE A 80 7.19 -9.15 -8.51
CA PHE A 80 6.79 -8.19 -9.54
C PHE A 80 5.59 -7.40 -9.02
N THR A 81 5.85 -6.17 -8.55
CA THR A 81 4.81 -5.26 -8.06
C THR A 81 4.49 -4.24 -9.13
N PHE A 82 3.24 -4.21 -9.59
CA PHE A 82 2.75 -3.17 -10.49
C PHE A 82 2.09 -2.06 -9.67
N PHE A 83 2.49 -0.81 -9.94
CA PHE A 83 1.89 0.38 -9.34
C PHE A 83 0.97 1.01 -10.38
N ILE A 84 -0.33 1.02 -10.10
CA ILE A 84 -1.30 1.78 -10.88
C ILE A 84 -1.60 3.04 -10.08
N VAL A 85 -1.21 4.19 -10.64
CA VAL A 85 -1.53 5.52 -10.10
C VAL A 85 -2.61 6.11 -10.99
N GLN A 86 -3.82 6.21 -10.46
CA GLN A 86 -4.89 6.95 -11.11
C GLN A 86 -4.66 8.44 -10.84
N LYS A 87 -4.50 9.23 -11.90
CA LYS A 87 -4.49 10.69 -11.79
C LYS A 87 -5.89 11.18 -12.12
N ASP A 88 -6.55 11.84 -11.18
CA ASP A 88 -7.81 12.53 -11.45
C ASP A 88 -7.60 13.54 -12.59
N LYS A 89 -8.54 13.52 -13.55
CA LYS A 89 -8.52 14.35 -14.76
C LYS A 89 -8.68 15.84 -14.46
#